data_AF-A0A420QYK6-F1
#
_entry.id   AF-A0A420QYK6-F1
#
_cell.length_a   1.000
_cell.length_b   1.000
_cell.length_c   1.000
_cell.angle_alpha   90.00
_cell.angle_beta   90.00
_cell.angle_gamma   90.00
#
_symmetry.space_group_name_H-M   'P 1'
#
loop_
_entity.id
_entity.type
_entity.pdbx_description
1 polymer ?
#
loop_
_entity_poly.entity_id
_entity_poly.type
_entity_poly.pdbx_seq_one_letter_code
_entity_poly.pdbx_strand_id
1 'polypeptide(L)'
;MAILGKRKAEPEPLISEEDAAAIFRRHFEAEFAPLPEAEAAKSKFKKTKHEGNSNDIESEEEEENNDSNGDDGEWAGLSDEDSVTEEEENPTIQVVDHSSKQPPKPAAMSKRELKAFMSSRPPEQTTPKTEQPLSATSSSSNTLPEDAPSLLAQDLELRRLLAESHLLAPTISASGTTIAPKAFATGRTRQKATDLRVQGLGSKVSIHKQEKMPMNMRKGIVAAADAREAKRRREAKENGVILERETGKKKGRRDRGRDVAVDRPGVGRLKGAELRLSDKDIKSIEGGRDTFGRRSRR
;
A
#
# COMPACT_ATOMS: atom_id res chain seq x y z
N MET A 1 -29.68 -34.59 -64.91
CA MET A 1 -30.22 -34.74 -63.55
C MET A 1 -29.28 -35.63 -62.74
N ALA A 2 -28.50 -35.02 -61.85
CA ALA A 2 -27.81 -35.63 -60.71
C ALA A 2 -27.17 -34.48 -59.91
N ILE A 3 -27.19 -34.54 -58.57
CA ILE A 3 -26.11 -34.21 -57.61
C ILE A 3 -26.67 -34.37 -56.17
N LEU A 4 -26.34 -35.54 -55.60
CA LEU A 4 -25.68 -35.78 -54.31
C LEU A 4 -26.28 -35.20 -53.00
N GLY A 5 -26.83 -36.14 -52.20
CA GLY A 5 -26.11 -36.64 -51.02
C GLY A 5 -26.21 -35.84 -49.72
N LYS A 6 -27.21 -36.17 -48.88
CA LYS A 6 -27.30 -35.73 -47.48
C LYS A 6 -26.17 -36.34 -46.66
N ARG A 7 -25.38 -35.51 -45.95
CA ARG A 7 -24.52 -35.97 -44.86
C ARG A 7 -25.15 -35.62 -43.51
N LYS A 8 -25.36 -36.68 -42.73
CA LYS A 8 -25.78 -36.74 -41.34
C LYS A 8 -24.67 -36.09 -40.50
N ALA A 9 -25.01 -35.10 -39.68
CA ALA A 9 -24.08 -34.56 -38.70
C ALA A 9 -23.90 -35.58 -37.56
N GLU A 10 -22.65 -35.94 -37.28
CA GLU A 10 -22.23 -36.77 -36.14
C GLU A 10 -22.49 -36.00 -34.82
N PRO A 11 -22.90 -36.67 -33.74
CA PRO A 11 -23.07 -36.02 -32.43
C PRO A 11 -21.70 -35.76 -31.78
N GLU A 12 -21.48 -34.52 -31.32
CA GLU A 12 -20.31 -34.18 -30.50
C GLU A 12 -20.34 -34.96 -29.18
N PRO A 13 -19.24 -35.63 -28.76
CA PRO A 13 -19.20 -36.30 -27.48
C PRO A 13 -19.11 -35.26 -26.35
N LEU A 14 -20.10 -35.24 -25.47
CA LEU A 14 -20.04 -34.53 -24.20
C LEU A 14 -19.03 -35.26 -23.29
N ILE A 15 -17.76 -34.85 -23.35
CA ILE A 15 -16.71 -35.36 -22.49
C ILE A 15 -16.98 -34.85 -21.06
N SER A 16 -17.19 -35.76 -20.12
CA SER A 16 -17.35 -35.41 -18.71
C SER A 16 -16.05 -34.83 -18.14
N GLU A 17 -16.11 -33.96 -17.12
CA GLU A 17 -14.90 -33.38 -16.51
C GLU A 17 -13.95 -34.45 -15.95
N GLU A 18 -14.51 -35.58 -15.51
CA GLU A 18 -13.78 -36.76 -15.03
C GLU A 18 -13.03 -37.47 -16.19
N ASP A 19 -13.63 -37.56 -17.37
CA ASP A 19 -12.99 -38.12 -18.57
C ASP A 19 -11.86 -37.22 -19.10
N ALA A 20 -12.04 -35.90 -19.06
CA ALA A 20 -11.01 -34.95 -19.49
C ALA A 20 -9.74 -35.07 -18.61
N ALA A 21 -9.91 -35.18 -17.29
CA ALA A 21 -8.80 -35.38 -16.36
C ALA A 21 -8.08 -36.73 -16.58
N ALA A 22 -8.82 -37.79 -16.92
CA ALA A 22 -8.24 -39.09 -17.25
C ALA A 22 -7.43 -39.06 -18.56
N ILE A 23 -7.90 -38.32 -19.57
CA ILE A 23 -7.16 -38.12 -20.83
C ILE A 23 -5.85 -37.38 -20.58
N PHE A 24 -5.86 -36.30 -19.79
CA PHE A 24 -4.65 -35.56 -19.45
C PHE A 24 -3.66 -36.37 -18.62
N ARG A 25 -4.14 -37.17 -17.65
CA ARG A 25 -3.25 -38.09 -16.90
C ARG A 25 -2.58 -39.10 -17.82
N ARG A 26 -3.33 -39.71 -18.74
CA ARG A 26 -2.78 -40.69 -19.68
C ARG A 26 -1.74 -40.08 -20.62
N HIS A 27 -1.96 -38.86 -21.10
CA HIS A 27 -0.98 -38.12 -21.88
C HIS A 27 0.27 -37.78 -21.07
N PHE A 28 0.08 -37.31 -19.83
CA PHE A 28 1.17 -36.96 -18.94
C PHE A 28 2.02 -38.19 -18.57
N GLU A 29 1.40 -39.33 -18.26
CA GLU A 29 2.10 -40.58 -17.95
C GLU A 29 2.84 -41.16 -19.17
N ALA A 30 2.36 -40.89 -20.39
CA ALA A 30 3.04 -41.31 -21.61
C ALA A 30 4.28 -40.46 -21.92
N GLU A 31 4.24 -39.16 -21.62
CA GLU A 31 5.36 -38.24 -21.84
C GLU A 31 6.37 -38.27 -20.68
N PHE A 32 5.90 -38.52 -19.46
CA PHE A 32 6.72 -38.55 -18.26
C PHE A 32 6.64 -39.93 -17.63
N ALA A 33 7.70 -40.72 -17.84
CA ALA A 33 7.87 -41.99 -17.16
C ALA A 33 7.82 -41.76 -15.63
N PRO A 34 7.05 -42.54 -14.86
CA PRO A 34 6.98 -42.39 -13.42
C PRO A 34 8.37 -42.56 -12.81
N LEU A 35 8.78 -41.60 -11.98
CA LEU A 35 10.03 -41.67 -11.24
C LEU A 35 10.04 -42.96 -10.39
N PRO A 36 11.14 -43.72 -10.33
CA PRO A 36 11.20 -44.94 -9.54
C PRO A 36 10.87 -44.62 -8.08
N GLU A 37 9.93 -45.38 -7.51
CA GLU A 37 9.48 -45.23 -6.13
C GLU A 37 10.69 -45.36 -5.20
N ALA A 38 11.13 -44.23 -4.62
CA ALA A 38 12.12 -44.25 -3.55
C ALA A 38 11.47 -44.94 -2.35
N GLU A 39 11.94 -46.15 -2.05
CA GLU A 39 11.60 -46.89 -0.85
C GLU A 39 11.70 -45.96 0.37
N ALA A 40 10.62 -45.89 1.13
CA ALA A 40 10.43 -44.97 2.24
C ALA A 40 11.46 -45.21 3.37
N ALA A 41 12.63 -44.59 3.25
CA ALA A 41 13.59 -44.48 4.34
C ALA A 41 13.21 -43.30 5.25
N LYS A 42 12.53 -43.63 6.35
CA LYS A 42 12.28 -42.72 7.48
C LYS A 42 13.61 -42.18 8.01
N SER A 43 13.86 -40.88 7.91
CA SER A 43 14.73 -40.18 8.86
C SER A 43 14.21 -38.78 9.15
N LYS A 44 14.41 -38.38 10.40
CA LYS A 44 13.66 -37.36 11.11
C LYS A 44 14.12 -35.96 10.69
N PHE A 45 13.20 -35.10 10.24
CA PHE A 45 13.40 -33.66 10.33
C PHE A 45 12.14 -32.99 10.88
N LYS A 46 12.28 -32.43 12.09
CA LYS A 46 11.24 -31.72 12.82
C LYS A 46 11.33 -30.24 12.45
N LYS A 47 10.32 -29.78 11.72
CA LYS A 47 9.78 -28.41 11.56
C LYS A 47 10.55 -27.25 12.23
N THR A 48 10.91 -26.25 11.44
CA THR A 48 10.35 -24.88 11.56
C THR A 48 10.30 -24.21 10.19
N LYS A 49 9.15 -23.61 9.88
CA LYS A 49 8.73 -23.01 8.61
C LYS A 49 9.44 -21.68 8.34
N HIS A 50 9.90 -21.46 7.11
CA HIS A 50 9.67 -20.22 6.36
C HIS A 50 9.83 -20.48 4.86
N GLU A 51 8.71 -20.64 4.15
CA GLU A 51 8.58 -20.41 2.70
C GLU A 51 8.95 -18.93 2.45
N GLY A 52 9.88 -18.55 1.59
CA GLY A 52 10.04 -19.03 0.23
C GLY A 52 9.13 -18.20 -0.68
N ASN A 53 9.58 -17.02 -1.10
CA ASN A 53 9.16 -16.49 -2.39
C ASN A 53 10.25 -15.59 -2.97
N SER A 54 11.17 -16.21 -3.70
CA SER A 54 12.05 -15.54 -4.65
C SER A 54 11.69 -16.04 -6.05
N ASN A 55 10.98 -15.21 -6.79
CA ASN A 55 11.09 -15.08 -8.24
C ASN A 55 11.30 -13.59 -8.46
N ASP A 56 12.49 -13.17 -8.90
CA ASP A 56 12.60 -12.64 -10.26
C ASP A 56 14.07 -12.39 -10.61
N ILE A 57 14.38 -12.71 -11.86
CA ILE A 57 15.66 -12.46 -12.54
C ILE A 57 15.42 -11.26 -13.45
N GLU A 58 16.14 -10.17 -13.24
CA GLU A 58 16.51 -9.13 -14.22
C GLU A 58 17.63 -8.31 -13.54
N SER A 59 18.88 -8.45 -13.97
CA SER A 59 19.54 -7.64 -15.02
C SER A 59 19.71 -6.17 -14.62
N GLU A 60 20.99 -5.77 -14.48
CA GLU A 60 21.62 -4.44 -14.60
C GLU A 60 22.75 -4.37 -13.54
N GLU A 61 24.01 -4.59 -13.97
CA GLU A 61 24.94 -3.53 -14.40
C GLU A 61 25.43 -2.66 -13.24
N GLU A 62 26.60 -3.00 -12.67
CA GLU A 62 27.56 -2.02 -12.14
C GLU A 62 28.96 -2.63 -12.27
N GLU A 63 29.88 -1.95 -12.95
CA GLU A 63 30.88 -1.17 -12.22
C GLU A 63 31.78 -0.36 -13.16
N GLU A 64 32.02 0.85 -12.69
CA GLU A 64 32.70 1.97 -13.31
C GLU A 64 34.23 1.81 -13.39
N ASN A 65 34.77 2.41 -14.46
CA ASN A 65 36.01 3.21 -14.50
C ASN A 65 37.35 2.55 -14.12
N ASN A 66 38.26 2.49 -15.09
CA ASN A 66 39.39 3.42 -15.03
C ASN A 66 39.95 3.78 -16.42
N ASP A 67 40.13 5.07 -16.60
CA ASP A 67 40.77 5.78 -17.69
C ASP A 67 42.30 5.67 -17.53
N SER A 68 43.05 5.38 -18.60
CA SER A 68 44.24 6.16 -18.98
C SER A 68 44.96 5.57 -20.20
N ASN A 69 44.96 6.39 -21.26
CA ASN A 69 46.03 6.62 -22.24
C ASN A 69 46.59 5.45 -23.07
N GLY A 70 46.19 5.45 -24.34
CA GLY A 70 47.04 5.92 -25.43
C GLY A 70 48.31 5.13 -25.70
N ASP A 71 48.26 4.27 -26.73
CA ASP A 71 49.26 4.30 -27.79
C ASP A 71 48.70 3.65 -29.06
N ASP A 72 48.64 4.48 -30.07
CA ASP A 72 48.47 4.24 -31.49
C ASP A 72 49.64 3.44 -32.03
N GLY A 73 49.47 2.11 -32.08
CA GLY A 73 50.47 1.18 -32.58
C GLY A 73 49.89 0.19 -33.59
N GLU A 74 49.67 0.66 -34.81
CA GLU A 74 49.58 -0.17 -36.00
C GLU A 74 50.78 -1.13 -36.05
N TRP A 75 50.59 -2.40 -35.67
CA TRP A 75 51.60 -3.42 -35.92
C TRP A 75 51.05 -4.55 -36.77
N ALA A 76 51.41 -4.44 -38.05
CA ALA A 76 51.18 -5.39 -39.10
C ALA A 76 52.07 -6.63 -38.94
N GLY A 77 51.44 -7.80 -39.07
CA GLY A 77 51.94 -8.94 -39.83
C GLY A 77 53.28 -9.56 -39.45
N LEU A 78 53.23 -10.77 -38.89
CA LEU A 78 53.99 -11.95 -39.31
C LEU A 78 53.07 -13.15 -38.99
N SER A 79 52.29 -13.66 -39.95
CA SER A 79 52.71 -14.64 -40.96
C SER A 79 53.53 -15.77 -40.34
N ASP A 80 52.87 -16.93 -40.26
CA ASP A 80 53.25 -18.18 -40.92
C ASP A 80 54.71 -18.66 -40.88
N GLU A 81 54.82 -19.98 -40.90
CA GLU A 81 55.99 -20.74 -41.35
C GLU A 81 57.06 -21.09 -40.30
N ASP A 82 56.92 -22.34 -39.84
CA ASP A 82 57.95 -23.38 -39.82
C ASP A 82 59.15 -23.37 -38.88
N SER A 83 59.46 -24.63 -38.55
CA SER A 83 60.79 -25.24 -38.46
C SER A 83 61.46 -25.31 -37.09
N VAL A 84 61.18 -26.44 -36.44
CA VAL A 84 62.18 -27.46 -36.05
C VAL A 84 63.52 -26.91 -35.53
N THR A 85 63.76 -27.11 -34.23
CA THR A 85 65.05 -27.65 -33.77
C THR A 85 64.88 -28.30 -32.40
N GLU A 86 64.91 -29.64 -32.40
CA GLU A 86 65.30 -30.46 -31.25
C GLU A 86 66.78 -30.12 -30.92
N GLU A 87 67.33 -30.12 -29.70
CA GLU A 87 67.37 -31.15 -28.66
C GLU A 87 67.94 -30.54 -27.34
N GLU A 88 67.39 -31.00 -26.21
CA GLU A 88 68.08 -31.34 -24.95
C GLU A 88 68.97 -30.33 -24.17
N GLU A 89 68.34 -29.57 -23.26
CA GLU A 89 68.86 -29.41 -21.89
C GLU A 89 67.69 -29.50 -20.89
N ASN A 90 67.72 -30.50 -20.01
CA ASN A 90 66.64 -30.81 -19.07
C ASN A 90 66.16 -29.58 -18.29
N PRO A 91 64.88 -29.19 -18.31
CA PRO A 91 64.40 -28.12 -17.45
C PRO A 91 64.50 -28.60 -16.00
N THR A 92 65.33 -27.95 -15.19
CA THR A 92 65.36 -28.16 -13.75
C THR A 92 64.01 -27.70 -13.18
N ILE A 93 63.18 -28.65 -12.76
CA ILE A 93 61.82 -28.36 -12.30
C ILE A 93 61.89 -27.74 -10.91
N GLN A 94 61.62 -26.43 -10.80
CA GLN A 94 61.38 -25.78 -9.51
C GLN A 94 59.95 -26.09 -9.07
N VAL A 95 59.80 -27.04 -8.14
CA VAL A 95 58.49 -27.37 -7.57
C VAL A 95 58.18 -26.38 -6.45
N VAL A 96 57.29 -25.42 -6.73
CA VAL A 96 56.67 -24.58 -5.69
C VAL A 96 55.41 -25.30 -5.20
N ASP A 97 55.46 -25.83 -3.99
CA ASP A 97 54.33 -26.51 -3.39
C ASP A 97 53.37 -25.50 -2.74
N HIS A 98 52.15 -25.41 -3.29
CA HIS A 98 51.04 -24.62 -2.75
C HIS A 98 50.01 -25.49 -2.02
N SER A 99 50.32 -26.76 -1.74
CA SER A 99 49.38 -27.71 -1.11
C SER A 99 49.10 -27.43 0.37
N SER A 100 49.89 -26.56 1.01
CA SER A 100 49.54 -26.06 2.34
C SER A 100 48.33 -25.13 2.25
N LYS A 101 47.24 -25.48 2.95
CA LYS A 101 46.05 -24.62 3.10
C LYS A 101 46.53 -23.23 3.50
N GLN A 102 46.23 -22.22 2.68
CA GLN A 102 46.71 -20.85 2.87
C GLN A 102 46.69 -20.46 4.36
N PRO A 103 47.76 -19.81 4.89
CA PRO A 103 47.66 -19.20 6.20
C PRO A 103 46.42 -18.30 6.21
N PRO A 104 45.65 -18.25 7.30
CA PRO A 104 44.39 -17.52 7.33
C PRO A 104 44.65 -16.11 6.81
N LYS A 105 43.94 -15.72 5.74
CA LYS A 105 43.99 -14.34 5.23
C LYS A 105 43.80 -13.43 6.44
N PRO A 106 44.66 -12.42 6.64
CA PRO A 106 44.50 -11.51 7.77
C PRO A 106 43.06 -10.98 7.75
N ALA A 107 42.42 -11.00 8.92
CA ALA A 107 41.02 -10.65 9.05
C ALA A 107 40.74 -9.34 8.29
N ALA A 108 39.78 -9.38 7.36
CA ALA A 108 39.38 -8.20 6.62
C ALA A 108 38.92 -7.14 7.64
N MET A 109 39.62 -6.01 7.66
CA MET A 109 39.36 -4.90 8.59
C MET A 109 37.89 -4.48 8.50
N SER A 110 37.25 -4.17 9.63
CA SER A 110 35.86 -3.71 9.60
C SER A 110 35.73 -2.42 8.77
N LYS A 111 34.55 -2.13 8.17
CA LYS A 111 34.35 -0.89 7.37
C LYS A 111 34.75 0.39 8.14
N ARG A 112 34.68 0.36 9.48
CA ARG A 112 35.11 1.46 10.36
C ARG A 112 36.64 1.54 10.46
N GLU A 113 37.31 0.42 10.61
CA GLU A 113 38.78 0.33 10.64
C GLU A 113 39.39 0.70 9.27
N LEU A 114 38.80 0.22 8.17
CA LEU A 114 39.26 0.57 6.82
C LEU A 114 39.15 2.08 6.58
N LYS A 115 38.05 2.72 6.99
CA LYS A 115 37.89 4.18 6.90
C LYS A 115 38.88 4.93 7.78
N ALA A 116 39.09 4.47 9.02
CA ALA A 116 40.06 5.11 9.92
C ALA A 116 41.49 5.01 9.38
N PHE A 117 41.84 3.87 8.75
CA PHE A 117 43.19 3.62 8.28
C PHE A 117 43.47 4.16 6.86
N MET A 118 42.50 4.11 5.96
CA MET A 118 42.67 4.55 4.55
C MET A 118 42.14 5.95 4.27
N SER A 119 41.51 6.63 5.24
CA SER A 119 41.21 8.05 5.07
C SER A 119 42.47 8.90 5.22
N SER A 120 42.51 10.06 4.57
CA SER A 120 43.63 11.02 4.64
C SER A 120 43.88 11.62 6.03
N ARG A 121 43.11 11.22 7.06
CA ARG A 121 43.22 11.71 8.42
C ARG A 121 43.99 10.67 9.25
N PRO A 122 45.13 11.03 9.87
CA PRO A 122 45.90 10.09 10.67
C PRO A 122 45.09 9.67 11.92
N PRO A 123 45.15 8.38 12.33
CA PRO A 123 44.46 7.92 13.53
C PRO A 123 45.03 8.59 14.78
N GLU A 124 44.20 9.34 15.51
CA GLU A 124 44.58 10.03 16.73
C GLU A 124 44.80 9.03 17.89
N GLN A 125 45.99 9.05 18.50
CA GLN A 125 46.39 8.11 19.57
C GLN A 125 45.81 8.46 20.95
N THR A 126 44.91 9.43 21.04
CA THR A 126 44.33 9.89 22.30
C THR A 126 42.85 9.54 22.40
N THR A 127 42.56 8.61 23.31
CA THR A 127 41.27 8.31 23.95
C THR A 127 40.34 7.26 23.31
N PRO A 128 39.92 6.23 24.08
CA PRO A 128 38.70 5.48 23.79
C PRO A 128 37.47 6.23 24.31
N LYS A 129 36.33 6.06 23.62
CA LYS A 129 34.96 6.54 23.94
C LYS A 129 34.71 8.04 23.70
N THR A 130 33.64 8.44 23.02
CA THR A 130 32.26 8.05 23.31
C THR A 130 31.41 8.21 22.06
N GLU A 131 30.72 7.14 21.66
CA GLU A 131 29.61 7.24 20.71
C GLU A 131 28.51 8.08 21.35
N GLN A 132 28.38 9.34 20.94
CA GLN A 132 27.13 10.05 21.13
C GLN A 132 26.14 9.49 20.11
N PRO A 133 24.98 8.94 20.54
CA PRO A 133 23.95 8.63 19.58
C PRO A 133 23.40 9.97 19.09
N LEU A 134 23.73 10.29 17.83
CA LEU A 134 22.93 11.19 17.01
C LEU A 134 21.47 10.75 17.18
N SER A 135 20.61 11.69 17.55
CA SER A 135 19.17 11.52 17.64
C SER A 135 18.62 11.13 16.27
N ALA A 136 18.66 9.83 15.98
CA ALA A 136 17.83 9.22 14.97
C ALA A 136 16.40 9.25 15.50
N THR A 137 15.61 10.23 15.06
CA THR A 137 14.15 10.07 14.96
C THR A 137 13.85 9.02 13.89
N SER A 138 14.21 7.78 14.18
CA SER A 138 13.64 6.58 13.57
C SER A 138 13.41 5.61 14.72
N SER A 139 12.42 5.95 15.55
CA SER A 139 11.77 4.99 16.42
C SER A 139 11.02 3.99 15.54
N SER A 140 11.74 3.08 14.89
CA SER A 140 11.23 1.74 14.64
C SER A 140 11.23 1.00 15.97
N SER A 141 10.39 1.48 16.90
CA SER A 141 10.02 0.65 18.04
C SER A 141 9.28 -0.54 17.45
N ASN A 142 9.91 -1.72 17.49
CA ASN A 142 9.30 -3.02 17.17
C ASN A 142 8.11 -3.38 18.09
N THR A 143 7.61 -2.42 18.87
CA THR A 143 6.38 -2.52 19.64
C THR A 143 5.22 -2.29 18.68
N LEU A 144 4.45 -3.35 18.43
CA LEU A 144 3.18 -3.24 17.70
C LEU A 144 2.36 -2.09 18.31
N PRO A 145 1.70 -1.25 17.49
CA PRO A 145 0.76 -0.28 18.02
C PRO A 145 -0.35 -1.02 18.78
N GLU A 146 -0.47 -0.76 20.09
CA GLU A 146 -1.47 -1.42 20.94
C GLU A 146 -2.90 -0.94 20.60
N ASP A 147 -3.02 0.28 20.06
CA ASP A 147 -4.29 0.93 19.76
C ASP A 147 -4.75 0.70 18.30
N ALA A 148 -6.01 0.30 18.13
CA ALA A 148 -6.68 0.11 16.84
C ALA A 148 -6.53 1.30 15.84
N PRO A 149 -6.70 2.58 16.22
CA PRO A 149 -6.48 3.69 15.30
C PRO A 149 -5.02 3.83 14.84
N SER A 150 -4.06 3.53 15.71
CA SER A 150 -2.64 3.59 15.38
C SER A 150 -2.24 2.46 14.42
N LEU A 151 -2.79 1.26 14.62
CA LEU A 151 -2.61 0.14 13.68
C LEU A 151 -3.20 0.47 12.30
N LEU A 152 -4.43 1.00 12.25
CA LEU A 152 -5.09 1.41 10.99
C LEU A 152 -4.31 2.52 10.25
N ALA A 153 -3.63 3.40 10.99
CA ALA A 153 -2.80 4.45 10.40
C ALA A 153 -1.53 3.88 9.73
N GLN A 154 -0.94 2.82 10.30
CA GLN A 154 0.27 2.18 9.79
C GLN A 154 -0.03 1.19 8.66
N ASP A 155 -1.13 0.45 8.75
CA ASP A 155 -1.51 -0.58 7.79
C ASP A 155 -2.36 -0.03 6.63
N LEU A 156 -1.69 0.21 5.49
CA LEU A 156 -2.32 0.70 4.27
C LEU A 156 -3.25 -0.32 3.62
N GLU A 157 -2.94 -1.62 3.73
CA GLU A 157 -3.72 -2.68 3.11
C GLU A 157 -5.03 -2.90 3.86
N LEU A 158 -4.97 -2.94 5.20
CA LEU A 158 -6.15 -3.01 6.04
C LEU A 158 -7.04 -1.77 5.86
N ARG A 159 -6.46 -0.58 5.76
CA ARG A 159 -7.23 0.63 5.45
C ARG A 159 -7.96 0.54 4.12
N ARG A 160 -7.30 0.04 3.06
CA ARG A 160 -7.90 -0.17 1.74
C ARG A 160 -8.99 -1.24 1.79
N LEU A 161 -8.74 -2.36 2.45
CA LEU A 161 -9.69 -3.46 2.59
C LEU A 161 -10.97 -3.02 3.30
N LEU A 162 -10.85 -2.31 4.42
CA LEU A 162 -12.01 -1.81 5.17
C LEU A 162 -12.82 -0.81 4.34
N ALA A 163 -12.16 0.14 3.67
CA ALA A 163 -12.82 1.15 2.85
C ALA A 163 -13.47 0.56 1.58
N GLU A 164 -12.84 -0.43 0.96
CA GLU A 164 -13.27 -1.02 -0.33
C GLU A 164 -14.16 -2.26 -0.14
N SER A 165 -14.33 -2.76 1.08
CA SER A 165 -15.12 -3.97 1.42
C SER A 165 -16.51 -4.00 0.79
N HIS A 166 -17.20 -2.87 0.70
CA HIS A 166 -18.53 -2.76 0.09
C HIS A 166 -18.54 -2.96 -1.44
N LEU A 167 -17.41 -2.72 -2.12
CA LEU A 167 -17.25 -2.99 -3.55
C LEU A 167 -16.88 -4.45 -3.83
N LEU A 168 -16.19 -5.09 -2.88
CA LEU A 168 -15.76 -6.48 -2.96
C LEU A 168 -16.83 -7.46 -2.45
N ALA A 169 -17.74 -6.99 -1.62
CA ALA A 169 -18.87 -7.77 -1.14
C ALA A 169 -19.71 -8.29 -2.32
N PRO A 170 -20.11 -9.57 -2.30
CA PRO A 170 -20.92 -10.13 -3.37
C PRO A 170 -22.22 -9.33 -3.49
N THR A 171 -22.55 -8.92 -4.72
CA THR A 171 -23.80 -8.22 -4.96
C THR A 171 -24.95 -9.21 -4.86
N ILE A 172 -25.76 -9.06 -3.81
CA ILE A 172 -26.94 -9.87 -3.55
C ILE A 172 -28.15 -9.20 -4.24
N SER A 173 -28.90 -9.98 -5.01
CA SER A 173 -30.14 -9.54 -5.64
C SER A 173 -31.24 -9.33 -4.58
N ALA A 174 -32.32 -8.64 -4.95
CA ALA A 174 -33.50 -8.49 -4.09
C ALA A 174 -34.12 -9.84 -3.66
N SER A 175 -33.86 -10.92 -4.43
CA SER A 175 -34.28 -12.29 -4.13
C SER A 175 -33.29 -13.06 -3.22
N GLY A 176 -32.24 -12.42 -2.72
CA GLY A 176 -31.24 -13.06 -1.85
C GLY A 176 -30.18 -13.90 -2.57
N THR A 177 -30.21 -13.98 -3.90
CA THR A 177 -29.25 -14.74 -4.71
C THR A 177 -28.04 -13.89 -5.09
N THR A 178 -26.86 -14.52 -5.16
CA THR A 178 -25.64 -13.87 -5.64
C THR A 178 -25.75 -13.62 -7.14
N ILE A 179 -25.50 -12.39 -7.56
CA ILE A 179 -25.55 -12.02 -8.98
C ILE A 179 -24.23 -12.40 -9.62
N ALA A 180 -24.28 -13.22 -10.68
CA ALA A 180 -23.09 -13.59 -11.45
C ALA A 180 -22.39 -12.34 -12.02
N PRO A 181 -21.05 -12.27 -11.96
CA PRO A 181 -20.32 -11.12 -12.46
C PRO A 181 -20.49 -10.99 -13.98
N LYS A 182 -20.78 -9.77 -14.44
CA LYS A 182 -20.79 -9.43 -15.87
C LYS A 182 -19.35 -9.45 -16.41
N ALA A 183 -19.21 -9.58 -17.74
CA ALA A 183 -17.90 -9.40 -18.39
C ALA A 183 -17.24 -8.09 -17.95
N PHE A 184 -15.94 -8.14 -17.62
CA PHE A 184 -15.15 -7.03 -17.08
C PHE A 184 -15.67 -6.43 -15.76
N ALA A 185 -16.44 -7.18 -14.95
CA ALA A 185 -16.86 -6.72 -13.61
C ALA A 185 -15.66 -6.37 -12.73
N THR A 186 -14.60 -7.19 -12.77
CA THR A 186 -13.34 -6.99 -12.04
C THR A 186 -12.65 -5.68 -12.43
N GLY A 187 -12.64 -5.34 -13.72
CA GLY A 187 -12.10 -4.07 -14.21
C GLY A 187 -12.90 -2.86 -13.70
N ARG A 188 -14.24 -2.98 -13.66
CA ARG A 188 -15.12 -1.92 -13.15
C ARG A 188 -14.99 -1.74 -11.63
N THR A 189 -14.86 -2.83 -10.87
CA THR A 189 -14.61 -2.74 -9.42
C THR A 189 -13.23 -2.13 -9.16
N ARG A 190 -12.20 -2.50 -9.93
CA ARG A 190 -10.88 -1.88 -9.88
C ARG A 190 -10.95 -0.36 -10.11
N GLN A 191 -11.66 0.11 -11.13
CA GLN A 191 -11.81 1.54 -11.40
C GLN A 191 -12.48 2.32 -10.26
N LYS A 192 -13.47 1.70 -9.59
CA LYS A 192 -14.12 2.31 -8.42
C LYS A 192 -13.21 2.32 -7.20
N ALA A 193 -12.50 1.22 -6.95
CA ALA A 193 -11.50 1.13 -5.89
C ALA A 193 -10.40 2.17 -6.07
N THR A 194 -9.89 2.36 -7.29
CA THR A 194 -8.89 3.40 -7.58
C THR A 194 -9.41 4.81 -7.33
N ASP A 195 -10.67 5.10 -7.69
CA ASP A 195 -11.30 6.40 -7.41
C ASP A 195 -11.44 6.64 -5.89
N LEU A 196 -11.81 5.61 -5.11
CA LEU A 196 -11.83 5.69 -3.63
C LEU A 196 -10.45 5.90 -3.03
N ARG A 197 -9.40 5.24 -3.56
CA ARG A 197 -8.01 5.44 -3.10
C ARG A 197 -7.57 6.88 -3.33
N VAL A 198 -7.87 7.46 -4.49
CA VAL A 198 -7.53 8.86 -4.81
C VAL A 198 -8.31 9.84 -3.90
N GLN A 199 -9.58 9.54 -3.57
CA GLN A 199 -10.32 10.31 -2.57
C GLN A 199 -9.72 10.21 -1.17
N GLY A 200 -9.28 9.01 -0.76
CA GLY A 200 -8.61 8.78 0.52
C GLY A 200 -7.27 9.51 0.64
N LEU A 201 -6.60 9.79 -0.48
CA LEU A 201 -5.40 10.64 -0.53
C LEU A 201 -5.70 12.15 -0.45
N GLY A 202 -6.96 12.56 -0.61
CA GLY A 202 -7.40 13.95 -0.45
C GLY A 202 -8.13 14.56 -1.63
N SER A 203 -8.48 13.79 -2.67
CA SER A 203 -9.32 14.35 -3.74
C SER A 203 -10.73 14.67 -3.23
N LYS A 204 -11.21 15.88 -3.52
CA LYS A 204 -12.53 16.36 -3.07
C LYS A 204 -13.67 15.88 -3.97
N VAL A 205 -13.34 15.44 -5.18
CA VAL A 205 -14.29 15.08 -6.24
C VAL A 205 -13.98 13.66 -6.73
N SER A 206 -15.03 12.89 -6.95
CA SER A 206 -14.98 11.56 -7.55
C SER A 206 -15.00 11.69 -9.07
N ILE A 207 -14.16 10.91 -9.75
CA ILE A 207 -14.13 10.86 -11.23
C ILE A 207 -15.42 10.22 -11.78
N HIS A 208 -16.03 9.30 -11.02
CA HIS A 208 -17.21 8.55 -11.45
C HIS A 208 -18.53 9.28 -11.15
N LYS A 209 -18.50 10.42 -10.45
CA LYS A 209 -19.70 11.17 -10.13
C LYS A 209 -20.14 11.99 -11.35
N GLN A 210 -21.36 11.72 -11.83
CA GLN A 210 -21.98 12.54 -12.88
C GLN A 210 -22.26 13.96 -12.37
N GLU A 211 -21.59 14.95 -12.96
CA GLU A 211 -21.74 16.36 -12.57
C GLU A 211 -23.03 16.99 -13.11
N LYS A 212 -23.28 16.84 -14.42
CA LYS A 212 -24.41 17.44 -15.12
C LYS A 212 -25.61 16.49 -15.12
N MET A 213 -26.62 16.82 -14.32
CA MET A 213 -27.94 16.17 -14.31
C MET A 213 -29.06 17.22 -14.22
N PRO A 214 -30.20 17.02 -14.90
CA PRO A 214 -31.37 17.86 -14.69
C PRO A 214 -31.79 17.89 -13.22
N MET A 215 -32.18 19.07 -12.73
CA MET A 215 -32.44 19.29 -11.30
C MET A 215 -33.48 18.31 -10.73
N ASN A 216 -34.55 18.04 -11.49
CA ASN A 216 -35.64 17.16 -11.07
C ASN A 216 -35.17 15.71 -10.91
N MET A 217 -34.36 15.20 -11.84
CA MET A 217 -33.77 13.86 -11.75
C MET A 217 -32.81 13.75 -10.56
N ARG A 218 -31.95 14.76 -10.39
CA ARG A 218 -31.00 14.79 -9.27
C ARG A 218 -31.73 14.78 -7.92
N LYS A 219 -32.77 15.61 -7.76
CA LYS A 219 -33.61 15.64 -6.56
C LYS A 219 -34.31 14.30 -6.34
N GLY A 220 -34.86 13.70 -7.40
CA GLY A 220 -35.55 12.41 -7.33
C GLY A 220 -34.63 11.27 -6.89
N ILE A 221 -33.41 11.19 -7.42
CA ILE A 221 -32.43 10.15 -7.03
C ILE A 221 -32.03 10.29 -5.57
N VAL A 222 -31.74 11.51 -5.11
CA VAL A 222 -31.38 11.77 -3.71
C VAL A 222 -32.55 11.44 -2.79
N ALA A 223 -33.77 11.90 -3.11
CA ALA A 223 -34.95 11.59 -2.32
C ALA A 223 -35.27 10.09 -2.27
N ALA A 224 -35.10 9.38 -3.39
CA ALA A 224 -35.29 7.93 -3.43
C ALA A 224 -34.22 7.16 -2.63
N ALA A 225 -32.97 7.63 -2.64
CA ALA A 225 -31.92 7.08 -1.79
C ALA A 225 -32.23 7.29 -0.31
N ASP A 226 -32.55 8.53 0.08
CA ASP A 226 -32.94 8.89 1.45
C ASP A 226 -34.15 8.07 1.93
N ALA A 227 -35.16 7.89 1.07
CA ALA A 227 -36.36 7.10 1.39
C ALA A 227 -36.07 5.60 1.57
N ARG A 228 -35.21 5.01 0.73
CA ARG A 228 -34.78 3.61 0.88
C ARG A 228 -33.99 3.41 2.17
N GLU A 229 -33.10 4.34 2.48
CA GLU A 229 -32.30 4.28 3.70
C GLU A 229 -33.15 4.47 4.96
N ALA A 230 -34.08 5.43 4.95
CA ALA A 230 -35.06 5.63 6.02
C ALA A 230 -35.95 4.40 6.25
N LYS A 231 -36.41 3.76 5.16
CA LYS A 231 -37.15 2.50 5.24
C LYS A 231 -36.30 1.39 5.85
N ARG A 232 -35.05 1.20 5.40
CA ARG A 232 -34.11 0.22 5.98
C ARG A 232 -33.86 0.45 7.47
N ARG A 233 -33.68 1.70 7.91
CA ARG A 233 -33.48 2.02 9.33
C ARG A 233 -34.74 1.82 10.16
N ARG A 234 -35.91 2.15 9.62
CA ARG A 234 -37.19 1.89 10.28
C ARG A 234 -37.42 0.39 10.47
N GLU A 235 -37.27 -0.39 9.41
CA GLU A 235 -37.40 -1.85 9.46
C GLU A 235 -36.35 -2.48 10.39
N ALA A 236 -35.10 -2.01 10.38
CA ALA A 236 -34.09 -2.49 11.31
C ALA A 236 -34.43 -2.16 12.76
N LYS A 237 -34.96 -0.95 13.04
CA LYS A 237 -35.43 -0.56 14.37
C LYS A 237 -36.61 -1.40 14.84
N GLU A 238 -37.56 -1.68 13.94
CA GLU A 238 -38.73 -2.52 14.21
C GLU A 238 -38.34 -3.98 14.45
N ASN A 239 -37.33 -4.50 13.73
CA ASN A 239 -36.82 -5.86 13.86
C ASN A 239 -35.69 -6.03 14.90
N GLY A 240 -35.26 -4.96 15.57
CA GLY A 240 -34.16 -4.99 16.55
C GLY A 240 -32.75 -5.20 15.96
N VAL A 241 -32.56 -4.97 14.66
CA VAL A 241 -31.25 -5.05 13.99
C VAL A 241 -30.49 -3.73 14.16
N ILE A 242 -29.26 -3.79 14.67
CA ILE A 242 -28.40 -2.62 14.85
C ILE A 242 -27.70 -2.31 13.52
N LEU A 243 -27.90 -1.09 13.02
CA LEU A 243 -27.21 -0.56 11.84
C LEU A 243 -26.10 0.42 12.24
N GLU A 244 -25.21 0.70 11.30
CA GLU A 244 -24.21 1.75 11.47
C GLU A 244 -24.85 3.10 11.79
N ARG A 245 -24.20 3.84 12.69
CA ARG A 245 -24.63 5.18 13.06
C ARG A 245 -24.22 6.15 11.96
N GLU A 246 -25.19 6.86 11.40
CA GLU A 246 -24.92 7.96 10.48
C GLU A 246 -23.98 8.98 11.15
N THR A 247 -22.77 9.13 10.61
CA THR A 247 -21.90 10.26 10.91
C THR A 247 -22.41 11.45 10.11
N GLY A 248 -23.52 12.03 10.60
CA GLY A 248 -24.30 12.99 9.85
C GLY A 248 -23.46 14.16 9.30
N LYS A 249 -23.46 14.32 7.98
CA LYS A 249 -23.27 15.64 7.38
C LYS A 249 -24.44 16.48 7.86
N LYS A 250 -24.25 17.22 8.95
CA LYS A 250 -25.24 18.14 9.48
C LYS A 250 -25.68 19.01 8.29
N LYS A 251 -26.87 18.77 7.74
CA LYS A 251 -27.52 19.64 6.75
C LYS A 251 -27.32 21.05 7.30
N GLY A 252 -26.59 21.90 6.56
CA GLY A 252 -26.04 23.20 6.96
C GLY A 252 -27.10 24.23 7.36
N ARG A 253 -27.94 23.88 8.32
CA ARG A 253 -29.08 24.62 8.82
C ARG A 253 -28.95 24.67 10.34
N ARG A 254 -27.80 25.17 10.81
CA ARG A 254 -27.63 25.62 12.20
C ARG A 254 -26.34 26.41 12.45
N ASP A 255 -25.72 26.94 11.40
CA ASP A 255 -24.65 27.93 11.53
C ASP A 255 -24.95 29.22 10.76
N ARG A 256 -26.22 29.42 10.39
CA ARG A 256 -26.73 30.79 10.40
C ARG A 256 -26.73 31.16 11.87
N GLY A 257 -25.70 31.88 12.32
CA GLY A 257 -25.69 32.53 13.62
C GLY A 257 -27.09 33.05 13.83
N ARG A 258 -27.80 32.54 14.84
CA ARG A 258 -29.19 32.93 15.10
C ARG A 258 -29.15 34.45 15.16
N ASP A 259 -29.81 35.10 14.19
CA ASP A 259 -29.90 36.55 14.14
C ASP A 259 -30.27 36.99 15.56
N VAL A 260 -29.39 37.80 16.15
CA VAL A 260 -29.60 38.27 17.51
C VAL A 260 -30.92 39.02 17.48
N ALA A 261 -31.90 38.55 18.27
CA ALA A 261 -33.24 39.13 18.27
C ALA A 261 -33.14 40.65 18.43
N VAL A 262 -33.77 41.40 17.52
CA VAL A 262 -33.72 42.86 17.44
C VAL A 262 -34.22 43.51 18.73
N ASP A 263 -35.11 42.82 19.45
CA ASP A 263 -35.73 43.30 20.69
C ASP A 263 -34.88 43.11 21.94
N ARG A 264 -33.60 42.69 21.82
CA ARG A 264 -32.73 42.54 22.99
C ARG A 264 -32.28 43.91 23.50
N PRO A 265 -32.43 44.19 24.82
CA PRO A 265 -31.96 45.44 25.39
C PRO A 265 -30.44 45.57 25.23
N GLY A 266 -29.97 46.79 24.95
CA GLY A 266 -28.55 47.08 24.76
C GLY A 266 -27.71 47.05 26.05
N VAL A 267 -28.36 46.94 27.22
CA VAL A 267 -27.70 46.87 28.54
C VAL A 267 -27.91 45.51 29.19
N GLY A 268 -26.85 44.98 29.79
CA GLY A 268 -26.89 43.72 30.52
C GLY A 268 -27.15 42.47 29.66
N ARG A 269 -27.46 41.36 30.33
CA ARG A 269 -27.82 40.09 29.68
C ARG A 269 -29.23 39.68 30.08
N LEU A 270 -30.13 39.66 29.09
CA LEU A 270 -31.48 39.10 29.25
C LEU A 270 -31.42 37.56 29.29
N LYS A 271 -31.91 36.94 30.36
CA LYS A 271 -32.15 35.50 30.48
C LYS A 271 -33.63 35.27 30.79
N GLY A 272 -34.39 34.78 29.80
CA GLY A 272 -35.86 34.67 29.95
C GLY A 272 -36.48 36.06 30.14
N ALA A 273 -37.12 36.29 31.28
CA ALA A 273 -37.69 37.60 31.68
C ALA A 273 -36.80 38.40 32.65
N GLU A 274 -35.65 37.86 33.06
CA GLU A 274 -34.74 38.51 33.99
C GLU A 274 -33.67 39.32 33.24
N LEU A 275 -33.57 40.62 33.54
CA LEU A 275 -32.50 41.49 33.05
C LEU A 275 -31.36 41.54 34.07
N ARG A 276 -30.22 40.93 33.75
CA ARG A 276 -29.03 40.99 34.60
C ARG A 276 -28.13 42.14 34.20
N LEU A 277 -28.06 43.15 35.06
CA LEU A 277 -27.17 44.30 34.92
C LEU A 277 -25.89 44.07 35.74
N SER A 278 -24.74 44.45 35.19
CA SER A 278 -23.50 44.49 35.96
C SER A 278 -23.36 45.81 36.70
N ASP A 279 -22.57 45.86 37.78
CA ASP A 279 -22.26 47.11 38.49
C ASP A 279 -21.67 48.18 37.56
N LYS A 280 -20.99 47.77 36.48
CA LYS A 280 -20.47 48.68 35.44
C LYS A 280 -21.60 49.29 34.61
N ASP A 281 -22.61 48.50 34.24
CA ASP A 281 -23.77 48.98 33.50
C ASP A 281 -24.57 49.97 34.36
N ILE A 282 -24.75 49.65 35.65
CA ILE A 282 -25.41 50.52 36.62
C ILE A 282 -24.66 51.84 36.74
N LYS A 283 -23.34 51.81 37.01
CA LYS A 283 -22.50 53.01 37.12
C LYS A 283 -22.45 53.82 35.81
N SER A 284 -22.49 53.15 34.66
CA SER A 284 -22.53 53.81 33.34
C SER A 284 -23.84 54.57 33.11
N ILE A 285 -24.97 54.05 33.61
CA ILE A 285 -26.29 54.69 33.48
C ILE A 285 -26.46 55.79 34.51
N GLU A 286 -26.00 55.58 35.75
CA GLU A 286 -26.13 56.56 36.84
C GLU A 286 -25.31 57.83 36.57
N GLY A 287 -24.24 57.73 35.77
CA GLY A 287 -23.33 58.83 35.45
C GLY A 287 -22.54 59.26 36.68
N GLY A 288 -21.27 59.61 36.50
CA GLY A 288 -20.49 60.22 37.58
C GLY A 288 -21.17 61.51 38.03
N ARG A 289 -21.92 61.46 39.14
CA ARG A 289 -22.33 62.64 39.87
C ARG A 289 -21.13 63.03 40.73
N ASP A 290 -20.60 64.23 40.51
CA ASP A 290 -19.64 64.80 41.45
C ASP A 290 -20.29 64.88 42.84
N THR A 291 -19.48 65.00 43.89
CA THR A 291 -19.91 65.13 45.30
C THR A 291 -20.92 66.27 45.56
N PHE A 292 -21.16 67.13 44.56
CA PHE A 292 -22.15 68.21 44.55
C PHE A 292 -23.38 67.95 43.64
N GLY A 293 -23.62 66.71 43.20
CA GLY A 293 -24.82 66.32 42.44
C GLY A 293 -24.91 66.89 41.03
N ARG A 294 -23.83 67.52 40.52
CA ARG A 294 -23.79 68.07 39.16
C ARG A 294 -23.45 66.94 38.18
N ARG A 295 -24.17 66.88 37.06
CA ARG A 295 -23.81 65.98 35.95
C ARG A 295 -22.45 66.43 35.42
N SER A 296 -21.40 65.62 35.65
CA SER A 296 -20.12 65.80 34.98
C SER A 296 -20.36 65.72 33.47
N ARG A 297 -20.21 66.85 32.77
CA ARG A 297 -20.28 66.88 31.31
C ARG A 297 -19.13 66.04 30.75
N ARG A 298 -19.47 65.08 29.90
CA ARG A 298 -18.56 64.62 28.84
C ARG A 298 -18.82 65.46 27.60
#